data_AF-A0A969BKQ5-F1
#
_entry.id   AF-A0A969BKQ5-F1
#
_cell.length_a   1.000
_cell.length_b   1.000
_cell.length_c   1.000
_cell.angle_alpha   90.00
_cell.angle_beta   90.00
_cell.angle_gamma   90.00
#
_symmetry.space_group_name_H-M   'P 1'
#
loop_
_entity.id
_entity.type
_entity.pdbx_description
1 polymer ?
#
loop_
_entity_poly.entity_id
_entity_poly.type
_entity_poly.pdbx_seq_one_letter_code
_entity_poly.pdbx_strand_id
1 'polypeptide(L)' 'MDTWKKQDSAGGHDLSSFSGHEYDVLKTLLDAKEPMPIDTLSWRSGVSLNQLAGVLLTLEFKGKVQALPGKCFKFVSA' A
#
# COMPACT_ATOMS: atom_id res chain seq x y z
N MET A 1 -32.28 -9.45 -22.62
CA MET A 1 -31.92 -9.95 -21.28
C MET A 1 -30.40 -9.88 -21.17
N ASP A 2 -29.81 -8.71 -21.46
CA ASP A 2 -29.56 -7.64 -20.48
C ASP A 2 -28.51 -8.09 -19.46
N THR A 3 -27.23 -7.86 -19.79
CA THR A 3 -26.30 -6.93 -19.11
C THR A 3 -25.88 -7.47 -17.73
N TRP A 4 -24.62 -7.57 -17.28
CA TRP A 4 -23.49 -6.64 -17.37
C TRP A 4 -22.17 -7.44 -17.24
N LYS A 5 -21.22 -7.17 -18.14
CA LYS A 5 -19.80 -7.48 -17.96
C LYS A 5 -19.26 -6.47 -16.94
N LYS A 6 -18.85 -6.90 -15.75
CA LYS A 6 -18.01 -6.06 -14.86
C LYS A 6 -16.64 -6.68 -14.77
N GLN A 7 -15.89 -6.48 -15.85
CA GLN A 7 -14.47 -6.72 -15.89
C GLN A 7 -13.82 -5.48 -15.28
N ASP A 8 -13.73 -5.45 -13.96
CA ASP A 8 -12.96 -4.43 -13.25
C ASP A 8 -11.48 -4.72 -13.49
N SER A 9 -10.93 -4.04 -14.49
CA SER A 9 -9.49 -3.97 -14.77
C SER A 9 -8.77 -3.31 -13.60
N ALA A 10 -8.19 -4.10 -12.71
CA ALA A 10 -7.18 -3.66 -11.75
C ALA A 10 -6.07 -4.71 -11.78
N GLY A 11 -4.82 -4.30 -11.99
CA GLY A 11 -3.67 -5.20 -11.96
C GLY A 11 -3.71 -6.02 -10.67
N GLY A 12 -3.79 -7.36 -10.80
CA GLY A 12 -3.85 -8.25 -9.66
C GLY A 12 -2.53 -8.23 -8.92
N HIS A 13 -2.42 -7.38 -7.89
CA HIS A 13 -1.27 -7.37 -7.00
C HIS A 13 -1.40 -8.54 -6.03
N ASP A 14 -0.55 -9.56 -6.20
CA ASP A 14 -0.46 -10.64 -5.23
C ASP A 14 0.21 -10.14 -3.95
N LEU A 15 -0.60 -9.95 -2.90
CA LEU A 15 -0.15 -9.55 -1.57
C LEU A 15 0.04 -10.73 -0.62
N SER A 16 -0.16 -11.98 -1.08
CA SER A 16 -0.12 -13.18 -0.23
C SER A 16 1.24 -13.47 0.41
N SER A 17 2.31 -12.95 -0.19
CA SER A 17 3.69 -13.16 0.27
C SER A 17 4.19 -12.15 1.31
N PHE A 18 3.36 -11.18 1.72
CA PHE A 18 3.73 -10.14 2.67
C PHE A 18 3.28 -10.48 4.09
N SER A 19 4.11 -10.15 5.08
CA SER A 19 3.76 -10.32 6.50
C SER A 19 2.61 -9.41 6.92
N GLY A 20 1.97 -9.65 8.08
CA GLY A 20 0.76 -8.92 8.51
C GLY A 20 0.86 -7.40 8.36
N HIS A 21 1.88 -6.78 8.97
CA HIS A 21 2.05 -5.32 8.88
C HIS A 21 2.42 -4.83 7.47
N GLU A 22 3.18 -5.61 6.71
CA GLU A 22 3.49 -5.28 5.31
C GLU A 22 2.21 -5.32 4.46
N TYR A 23 1.38 -6.34 4.65
CA TYR A 23 0.08 -6.48 3.99
C TYR A 23 -0.84 -5.31 4.32
N ASP A 24 -0.98 -4.95 5.59
CA ASP A 24 -1.85 -3.85 6.03
C ASP A 24 -1.42 -2.50 5.40
N VAL A 25 -0.12 -2.23 5.38
CA VAL A 25 0.44 -1.03 4.74
C VAL A 25 0.22 -1.04 3.23
N LEU A 26 0.54 -2.14 2.54
CA LEU A 26 0.39 -2.24 1.09
C LEU A 26 -1.07 -2.13 0.66
N LYS A 27 -1.98 -2.82 1.37
CA LYS A 27 -3.41 -2.75 1.12
C LYS A 27 -3.92 -1.33 1.30
N THR A 28 -3.52 -0.66 2.38
CA THR A 28 -3.93 0.74 2.63
C THR A 28 -3.50 1.68 1.50
N LEU A 29 -2.26 1.56 1.03
CA LEU A 29 -1.74 2.38 -0.07
C LEU A 29 -2.40 2.04 -1.41
N LEU A 30 -2.69 0.76 -1.65
CA LEU A 30 -3.36 0.29 -2.85
C LEU A 30 -4.82 0.76 -2.90
N ASP A 31 -5.54 0.69 -1.78
CA ASP A 31 -6.93 1.13 -1.64
C ASP A 31 -7.05 2.66 -1.78
N ALA A 32 -6.07 3.40 -1.25
CA ALA A 32 -6.03 4.86 -1.36
C ALA A 32 -5.79 5.36 -2.79
N LYS A 33 -5.03 4.61 -3.60
CA LYS A 33 -4.63 4.95 -4.99
C LYS A 33 -3.88 6.28 -5.14
N GLU A 34 -3.48 6.90 -4.03
CA GLU A 34 -2.80 8.19 -3.99
C GLU A 34 -1.67 8.15 -2.93
N PRO A 35 -0.62 8.98 -3.08
CA PRO A 35 0.38 9.12 -2.05
C PRO A 35 -0.21 9.64 -0.74
N MET A 36 0.26 9.09 0.37
CA MET A 36 -0.30 9.37 1.69
C MET A 36 0.78 9.74 2.70
N PRO A 37 0.55 10.75 3.58
CA PRO A 37 1.42 11.06 4.70
C PRO A 37 1.58 9.88 5.67
N ILE A 38 2.76 9.75 6.26
CA ILE A 38 3.10 8.66 7.18
C ILE A 38 2.15 8.53 8.39
N ASP A 39 1.68 9.67 8.91
CA ASP A 39 0.72 9.79 9.99
C ASP A 39 -0.66 9.24 9.59
N THR A 40 -1.15 9.59 8.40
CA THR A 40 -2.41 9.07 7.87
C THR A 40 -2.28 7.57 7.56
N LEU A 41 -1.13 7.13 7.05
CA LEU A 41 -0.86 5.73 6.78
C LEU A 41 -0.85 4.90 8.06
N SER A 42 -0.22 5.39 9.13
CA SER A 42 -0.24 4.75 10.44
C SER A 42 -1.67 4.60 10.98
N TRP A 43 -2.48 5.66 10.88
CA TRP A 43 -3.87 5.62 11.33
C TRP A 43 -4.73 4.63 10.54
N ARG A 44 -4.64 4.62 9.20
CA ARG A 44 -5.47 3.76 8.35
C ARG A 44 -5.04 2.30 8.34
N SER A 45 -3.74 2.02 8.39
CA SER A 45 -3.23 0.64 8.43
C SER A 45 -3.29 0.02 9.83
N GLY A 46 -3.50 0.82 10.88
CA GLY A 46 -3.44 0.37 12.27
C GLY A 46 -2.02 0.03 12.76
N VAL A 47 -1.00 0.26 11.93
CA VAL A 47 0.40 0.01 12.28
C VAL A 47 0.99 1.27 12.92
N SER A 48 1.58 1.15 14.11
CA SER A 48 2.16 2.30 14.82
C SER A 48 3.35 2.90 14.06
N LEU A 49 3.56 4.23 14.19
CA LEU A 49 4.67 4.94 13.54
C LEU A 49 6.05 4.31 13.77
N ASN A 50 6.29 3.77 14.98
CA ASN A 50 7.56 3.11 15.31
C ASN A 50 7.77 1.84 14.46
N GLN A 51 6.73 1.01 14.31
CA GLN A 51 6.78 -0.19 13.47
C GLN A 51 6.80 0.15 11.98
N LEU A 52 6.11 1.22 11.59
CA LEU A 52 5.99 1.67 10.20
C LEU A 52 7.36 1.94 9.57
N ALA A 53 8.31 2.52 10.31
CA ALA A 53 9.63 2.84 9.78
C ALA A 53 10.37 1.60 9.23
N GLY A 54 10.38 0.50 9.99
CA GLY A 54 11.02 -0.75 9.55
C GLY A 54 10.26 -1.43 8.41
N VAL A 55 8.92 -1.42 8.49
CA VAL A 55 8.05 -1.98 7.44
C VAL A 55 8.24 -1.24 6.11
N LEU A 56 8.19 0.10 6.14
CA LEU A 56 8.33 0.95 4.95
C LEU A 56 9.70 0.79 4.28
N LEU A 57 10.78 0.75 5.08
CA LEU A 57 12.13 0.49 4.57
C LEU A 57 12.21 -0.88 3.87
N THR A 58 11.62 -1.91 4.49
CA THR A 58 11.58 -3.27 3.91
C THR A 58 10.80 -3.29 2.59
N LEU A 59 9.64 -2.63 2.55
CA LEU A 59 8.79 -2.53 1.36
C LEU A 59 9.43 -1.71 0.24
N GLU A 60 10.21 -0.68 0.59
CA GLU A 60 11.00 0.12 -0.35
C GLU A 60 12.11 -0.72 -1.00
N PHE A 61 12.85 -1.52 -0.22
CA PHE A 61 13.81 -2.48 -0.78
C PHE A 61 13.16 -3.55 -1.66
N LYS A 62 11.92 -3.96 -1.34
CA LYS A 62 11.11 -4.86 -2.19
C LYS A 62 10.52 -4.17 -3.43
N GLY A 63 10.73 -2.86 -3.60
CA GLY A 63 10.23 -2.08 -4.73
C GLY A 63 8.71 -1.94 -4.79
N LYS A 64 8.02 -2.08 -3.65
CA LYS A 64 6.54 -1.99 -3.57
C LYS A 64 6.04 -0.66 -3.05
N VAL A 65 6.88 0.07 -2.34
CA VAL A 65 6.58 1.40 -1.82
C VAL A 65 7.68 2.35 -2.23
N GLN A 66 7.32 3.60 -2.49
CA GLN A 66 8.26 4.67 -2.72
C GLN A 66 7.99 5.81 -1.73
N ALA A 67 9.06 6.29 -1.08
CA ALA A 67 9.04 7.52 -0.31
C ALA A 67 9.05 8.75 -1.24
N LEU A 68 8.25 9.74 -0.89
CA LEU A 68 8.13 11.03 -1.59
C LEU A 68 8.51 12.19 -0.65
N PRO A 69 8.87 13.36 -1.20
CA PRO A 69 9.06 14.57 -0.41
C PRO A 69 7.85 14.86 0.49
N GLY A 70 8.09 15.36 1.70
CA GLY A 70 7.03 15.64 2.67
C GLY A 70 6.60 14.46 3.54
N LYS A 71 7.39 13.38 3.62
CA LYS A 71 7.07 12.15 4.39
C LYS A 71 5.82 11.44 3.87
N CYS A 72 5.59 11.51 2.57
CA CYS A 72 4.51 10.80 1.90
C CYS A 72 5.02 9.48 1.31
N PHE A 73 4.14 8.49 1.22
CA PHE A 73 4.44 7.17 0.68
C PHE A 73 3.39 6.81 -0.36
N LYS A 74 3.81 6.18 -1.45
CA LYS A 74 2.91 5.66 -2.47
C LYS A 74 3.20 4.20 -2.75
N PHE A 75 2.17 3.47 -3.18
CA PHE A 75 2.34 2.15 -3.77
C PHE A 75 3.02 2.27 -5.14
N VAL A 76 3.88 1.31 -5.45
CA VAL A 76 4.54 1.18 -6.75
C VAL A 76 4.12 -0.14 -7.39
N SER A 77 3.39 -0.05 -8.50
CA SER A 77 3.24 -1.16 -9.43
C SER A 77 4.40 -1.12 -10.42
N ALA A 78 5.32 -2.08 -10.32
CA ALA A 78 6.27 -2.37 -11.40
C ALA A 78 5.54 -3.08 -12.55
#